data_AF-A0A1T4VVS4-F1
#
_entry.id   AF-A0A1T4VVS4-F1
#
_cell.length_a   1.000
_cell.length_b   1.000
_cell.length_c   1.000
_cell.angle_alpha   90.00
_cell.angle_beta   90.00
_cell.angle_gamma   90.00
#
_symmetry.space_group_name_H-M   'P 1'
#
loop_
_entity.id
_entity.type
_entity.pdbx_description
1 polymer ?
#
loop_
_entity_poly.entity_id
_entity_poly.type
_entity_poly.pdbx_seq_one_letter_code
_entity_poly.pdbx_strand_id
1 'polypeptide(L)'
;MEKYAILYAGHANYRHLNELEFMYRTLVTECGFKPRNINILYYNGMLDCSGVPKPSSGSPTGEPYLLPIKGRGTRLELLDAIATLKNKLARDDVLLLHTSGHGDGPSTYDKDTPCSLRDFAVYPPVTVDDIEVALADLPRFAQLVTIMTQCHSGGFISGISRASPADSTYLCAACPESGESIASEDYNPFGFHWIAAWHHLKVKTPRQAMEYAEHRNYHDEQLQYHEFHNKSMRTVSFK
;
A
#
# COMPACT_ATOMS: atom_id res chain seq x y z
N MET A 1 2.08 -23.43 0.86
CA MET A 1 2.08 -22.00 1.19
C MET A 1 2.82 -21.22 0.13
N GLU A 2 2.06 -20.59 -0.75
CA GLU A 2 2.49 -19.53 -1.64
C GLU A 2 2.25 -18.16 -0.98
N LYS A 3 2.94 -17.14 -1.50
CA LYS A 3 2.76 -15.74 -1.11
C LYS A 3 2.45 -14.92 -2.35
N TYR A 4 1.34 -14.19 -2.31
CA TYR A 4 0.85 -13.33 -3.38
C TYR A 4 0.86 -11.88 -2.92
N ALA A 5 1.23 -10.98 -3.82
CA ALA A 5 1.18 -9.54 -3.54
C ALA A 5 0.50 -8.79 -4.68
N ILE A 6 -0.20 -7.72 -4.32
CA ILE A 6 -0.65 -6.68 -5.24
C ILE A 6 -0.05 -5.37 -4.73
N LEU A 7 0.79 -4.75 -5.55
CA LEU A 7 1.41 -3.45 -5.30
C LEU A 7 0.76 -2.45 -6.25
N TYR A 8 0.07 -1.44 -5.72
CA TYR A 8 -0.74 -0.52 -6.50
C TYR A 8 -0.31 0.93 -6.30
N ALA A 9 -0.19 1.68 -7.40
CA ALA A 9 -0.19 3.14 -7.36
C ALA A 9 -0.88 3.76 -8.57
N GLY A 10 -1.90 4.59 -8.32
CA GLY A 10 -2.68 5.26 -9.37
C GLY A 10 -2.04 6.53 -9.95
N HIS A 11 -0.95 7.02 -9.35
CA HIS A 11 -0.27 8.25 -9.76
C HIS A 11 1.21 8.02 -10.05
N ALA A 12 1.76 8.84 -10.94
CA ALA A 12 3.12 8.70 -11.43
C ALA A 12 4.18 9.47 -10.62
N ASN A 13 3.88 9.95 -9.41
CA ASN A 13 4.88 10.68 -8.64
C ASN A 13 6.04 9.75 -8.26
N TYR A 14 7.27 10.27 -8.38
CA TYR A 14 8.51 9.55 -8.14
C TYR A 14 8.52 8.75 -6.82
N ARG A 15 8.06 9.37 -5.73
CA ARG A 15 7.96 8.71 -4.42
C ARG A 15 7.10 7.44 -4.38
N HIS A 16 6.03 7.37 -5.18
CA HIS A 16 5.16 6.20 -5.22
C HIS A 16 5.85 5.06 -5.96
N LEU A 17 6.51 5.37 -7.08
CA LEU A 17 7.32 4.39 -7.82
C LEU A 17 8.45 3.83 -6.95
N ASN A 18 9.14 4.67 -6.18
CA ASN A 18 10.20 4.26 -5.27
C ASN A 18 9.71 3.34 -4.16
N GLU A 19 8.54 3.63 -3.60
CA GLU A 19 7.93 2.78 -2.59
C GLU A 19 7.53 1.41 -3.15
N LEU A 20 6.94 1.34 -4.35
CA LEU A 20 6.62 0.07 -5.02
C LEU A 20 7.88 -0.75 -5.31
N GLU A 21 8.96 -0.10 -5.78
CA GLU A 21 10.25 -0.76 -6.03
C GLU A 21 10.87 -1.31 -4.75
N PHE A 22 10.88 -0.51 -3.68
CA PHE A 22 11.46 -0.93 -2.41
C PHE A 22 10.66 -2.08 -1.78
N MET A 23 9.33 -2.01 -1.87
CA MET A 23 8.44 -3.09 -1.48
C MET A 23 8.73 -4.35 -2.31
N TYR A 24 8.72 -4.26 -3.63
CA TYR A 24 8.99 -5.40 -4.53
C TYR A 24 10.31 -6.09 -4.19
N ARG A 25 11.40 -5.32 -4.08
CA ARG A 25 12.73 -5.84 -3.76
C ARG A 25 12.71 -6.56 -2.42
N THR A 26 12.14 -5.94 -1.39
CA THR A 26 12.05 -6.51 -0.05
C THR A 26 11.21 -7.79 -0.04
N LEU A 27 10.09 -7.82 -0.76
CA LEU A 27 9.25 -9.01 -0.85
C LEU A 27 10.00 -10.18 -1.48
N VAL A 28 10.77 -9.93 -2.53
CA VAL A 28 11.54 -10.96 -3.24
C VAL A 28 12.76 -11.41 -2.42
N THR A 29 13.57 -10.48 -1.91
CA THR A 29 14.85 -10.82 -1.29
C THR A 29 14.71 -11.26 0.16
N GLU A 30 13.78 -10.67 0.92
CA GLU A 30 13.68 -10.88 2.37
C GLU A 30 12.46 -11.69 2.78
N CYS A 31 11.33 -11.52 2.08
CA CYS A 31 10.08 -12.16 2.47
C CYS A 31 9.79 -13.45 1.68
N GLY A 32 10.62 -13.80 0.69
CA GLY A 32 10.50 -15.03 -0.09
C GLY A 32 9.29 -15.09 -1.03
N PHE A 33 8.75 -13.94 -1.45
CA PHE A 33 7.73 -13.90 -2.49
C PHE A 33 8.37 -14.23 -3.85
N LYS A 34 7.67 -15.04 -4.64
CA LYS A 34 8.13 -15.34 -6.00
C LYS A 34 7.72 -14.17 -6.91
N PRO A 35 8.61 -13.63 -7.76
CA PRO A 35 8.28 -12.49 -8.65
C PRO A 35 7.01 -12.71 -9.50
N ARG A 36 6.74 -13.95 -9.92
CA ARG A 36 5.53 -14.31 -10.68
C ARG A 36 4.22 -14.10 -9.90
N ASN A 37 4.26 -14.15 -8.56
CA ASN A 37 3.10 -13.99 -7.68
C ASN A 37 2.87 -12.54 -7.20
N ILE A 38 3.73 -11.60 -7.61
CA ILE A 38 3.59 -10.17 -7.27
C ILE A 38 2.99 -9.45 -8.47
N ASN A 39 1.79 -8.90 -8.35
CA ASN A 39 1.17 -8.07 -9.38
C ASN A 39 1.46 -6.59 -9.08
N ILE A 40 2.07 -5.87 -10.02
CA ILE A 40 2.48 -4.48 -9.82
C ILE A 40 1.71 -3.62 -10.81
N LEU A 41 0.82 -2.80 -10.28
CA LEU A 41 -0.11 -1.94 -11.01
C LEU A 41 0.30 -0.50 -10.78
N TYR A 42 0.78 0.17 -11.82
CA TYR A 42 1.38 1.49 -11.68
C TYR A 42 0.91 2.41 -12.79
N TYR A 43 0.36 3.57 -12.42
CA TYR A 43 0.05 4.68 -13.31
C TYR A 43 -0.53 4.24 -14.68
N ASN A 44 0.22 4.41 -15.76
CA ASN A 44 -0.14 4.09 -17.14
C ASN A 44 0.35 2.72 -17.61
N GLY A 45 0.89 1.90 -16.71
CA GLY A 45 1.44 0.58 -16.97
C GLY A 45 2.88 0.58 -17.47
N MET A 46 3.56 1.74 -17.46
CA MET A 46 4.95 1.88 -17.90
C MET A 46 5.81 2.43 -16.77
N LEU A 47 7.12 2.18 -16.86
CA LEU A 47 8.12 2.81 -15.97
C LEU A 47 8.29 4.28 -16.38
N ASP A 48 7.32 5.10 -16.01
CA ASP A 48 7.24 6.53 -16.31
C ASP A 48 6.84 7.30 -15.05
N CYS A 49 7.43 8.48 -14.83
CA CYS A 49 7.14 9.29 -13.65
C CYS A 49 6.77 10.72 -14.05
N SER A 50 5.69 11.23 -13.44
CA SER A 50 5.35 12.65 -13.45
C SER A 50 6.06 13.33 -12.27
N GLY A 51 7.17 14.00 -12.57
CA GLY A 51 7.97 14.69 -11.57
C GLY A 51 9.39 14.97 -12.08
N VAL A 52 10.10 15.88 -11.41
CA VAL A 52 11.54 16.09 -11.58
C VAL A 52 12.21 15.78 -10.23
N PRO A 53 13.30 14.99 -10.21
CA PRO A 53 13.89 14.33 -11.36
C PRO A 53 12.98 13.21 -11.89
N LYS A 54 12.86 13.12 -13.22
CA LYS A 54 12.43 11.88 -13.85
C LYS A 54 13.43 10.80 -13.44
N PRO A 55 13.03 9.53 -13.27
CA PRO A 55 13.97 8.46 -12.92
C PRO A 55 15.06 8.37 -13.99
N SER A 56 16.18 9.04 -13.76
CA SER A 56 17.34 9.09 -14.68
C SER A 56 18.53 8.32 -14.11
N SER A 57 18.51 7.96 -12.82
CA SER A 57 19.63 7.34 -12.11
C SER A 57 19.26 6.13 -11.23
N GLY A 58 18.04 5.59 -11.33
CA GLY A 58 17.60 4.40 -10.57
C GLY A 58 16.72 4.75 -9.37
N SER A 59 16.46 3.73 -8.54
CA SER A 59 15.83 3.88 -7.22
C SER A 59 16.64 4.82 -6.32
N PRO A 60 16.11 5.29 -5.17
CA PRO A 60 16.83 6.26 -4.34
C PRO A 60 18.13 5.72 -3.71
N THR A 61 18.44 4.43 -3.86
CA THR A 61 19.75 3.86 -3.53
C THR A 61 20.74 3.86 -4.70
N GLY A 62 20.38 4.47 -5.84
CA GLY A 62 21.18 4.53 -7.08
C GLY A 62 21.15 3.25 -7.92
N GLU A 63 20.42 2.22 -7.49
CA GLU A 63 20.30 0.95 -8.20
C GLU A 63 19.17 1.01 -9.25
N PRO A 64 19.30 0.35 -10.42
CA PRO A 64 18.23 0.27 -11.39
C PRO A 64 16.93 -0.31 -10.80
N TYR A 65 15.79 0.21 -11.26
CA TYR A 65 14.48 -0.38 -10.96
C TYR A 65 14.40 -1.82 -11.45
N LEU A 66 13.92 -2.73 -10.60
CA LEU A 66 13.75 -4.14 -10.91
C LEU A 66 12.28 -4.56 -10.96
N LEU A 67 11.36 -3.72 -10.48
CA LEU A 67 9.95 -4.02 -10.42
C LEU A 67 9.35 -4.29 -11.82
N PRO A 68 8.76 -5.47 -12.05
CA PRO A 68 8.07 -5.75 -13.30
C PRO A 68 6.67 -5.16 -13.23
N ILE A 69 6.45 -3.98 -13.81
CA ILE A 69 5.10 -3.40 -13.95
C ILE A 69 4.28 -4.33 -14.86
N LYS A 70 3.15 -4.83 -14.34
CA LYS A 70 2.28 -5.82 -15.01
C LYS A 70 0.97 -5.22 -15.50
N GLY A 71 0.64 -4.01 -15.05
CA GLY A 71 -0.60 -3.35 -15.38
C GLY A 71 -0.61 -1.89 -14.98
N ARG A 72 -1.67 -1.19 -15.38
CA ARG A 72 -1.95 0.21 -15.06
C ARG A 72 -2.51 0.31 -13.65
N GLY A 73 -2.21 1.42 -12.98
CA GLY A 73 -2.74 1.74 -11.66
C GLY A 73 -4.19 2.22 -11.70
N THR A 74 -5.08 1.50 -12.37
CA THR A 74 -6.50 1.89 -12.52
C THR A 74 -7.40 1.07 -11.62
N ARG A 75 -8.62 1.57 -11.37
CA ARG A 75 -9.66 0.81 -10.67
C ARG A 75 -9.91 -0.56 -11.30
N LEU A 76 -10.11 -0.61 -12.61
CA LEU A 76 -10.41 -1.86 -13.31
C LEU A 76 -9.32 -2.91 -13.12
N GLU A 77 -8.05 -2.52 -13.30
CA GLU A 77 -6.94 -3.46 -13.21
C GLU A 77 -6.62 -3.89 -11.78
N LEU A 78 -6.87 -3.04 -10.78
CA LEU A 78 -6.78 -3.44 -9.38
C LEU A 78 -7.82 -4.52 -9.03
N LEU A 79 -9.08 -4.31 -9.44
CA LEU A 79 -10.14 -5.27 -9.17
C LEU A 79 -9.94 -6.58 -9.94
N ASP A 80 -9.48 -6.51 -11.19
CA ASP A 80 -9.12 -7.71 -11.96
C ASP A 80 -7.94 -8.45 -11.30
N ALA A 81 -6.90 -7.75 -10.86
CA ALA A 81 -5.78 -8.37 -10.16
C ALA A 81 -6.20 -9.12 -8.91
N ILE A 82 -7.11 -8.55 -8.10
CA ILE A 82 -7.71 -9.24 -6.94
C ILE A 82 -8.51 -10.45 -7.41
N ALA A 83 -9.41 -10.28 -8.38
CA ALA A 83 -10.26 -11.36 -8.90
C ALA A 83 -9.44 -12.56 -9.43
N THR A 84 -8.30 -12.33 -10.07
CA THR A 84 -7.43 -13.42 -10.57
C THR A 84 -6.86 -14.31 -9.48
N LEU A 85 -6.84 -13.84 -8.21
CA LEU A 85 -6.38 -14.62 -7.07
C LEU A 85 -7.42 -15.65 -6.60
N LYS A 86 -8.69 -15.51 -6.98
CA LYS A 86 -9.78 -16.42 -6.60
C LYS A 86 -9.47 -17.89 -6.90
N ASN A 87 -8.83 -18.14 -8.04
CA ASN A 87 -8.47 -19.48 -8.49
C ASN A 87 -7.02 -19.88 -8.16
N LYS A 88 -6.29 -19.04 -7.41
CA LYS A 88 -4.87 -19.24 -7.09
C LYS A 88 -4.62 -19.43 -5.60
N LEU A 89 -5.34 -18.69 -4.75
CA LEU A 89 -5.17 -18.75 -3.30
C LEU A 89 -5.64 -20.08 -2.72
N ALA A 90 -4.79 -20.70 -1.92
CA ALA A 90 -5.07 -21.87 -1.10
C ALA A 90 -5.18 -21.50 0.40
N ARG A 91 -5.64 -22.45 1.22
CA ARG A 91 -5.93 -22.24 2.65
C ARG A 91 -4.72 -21.79 3.47
N ASP A 92 -3.52 -22.16 3.07
CA ASP A 92 -2.28 -21.85 3.79
C ASP A 92 -1.52 -20.64 3.21
N ASP A 93 -2.10 -19.93 2.24
CA ASP A 93 -1.41 -18.85 1.52
C ASP A 93 -1.53 -17.48 2.21
N VAL A 94 -0.60 -16.59 1.83
CA VAL A 94 -0.57 -15.19 2.26
C VAL A 94 -0.87 -14.27 1.09
N LEU A 95 -1.71 -13.27 1.32
CA LEU A 95 -1.94 -12.14 0.42
C LEU A 95 -1.45 -10.84 1.07
N LEU A 96 -0.61 -10.10 0.35
CA LEU A 96 -0.24 -8.72 0.67
C LEU A 96 -0.87 -7.74 -0.32
N LEU A 97 -1.60 -6.74 0.18
CA LEU A 97 -2.12 -5.62 -0.60
C LEU A 97 -1.42 -4.34 -0.15
N HIS A 98 -0.63 -3.74 -1.04
CA HIS A 98 0.06 -2.47 -0.81
C HIS A 98 -0.48 -1.40 -1.74
N THR A 99 -0.88 -0.26 -1.19
CA THR A 99 -1.27 0.91 -1.96
C THR A 99 -0.33 2.06 -1.63
N SER A 100 0.25 2.65 -2.67
CA SER A 100 1.01 3.89 -2.64
C SER A 100 0.37 4.88 -3.59
N GLY A 101 0.13 6.12 -3.19
CA GLY A 101 -0.52 7.08 -4.09
C GLY A 101 -1.18 8.22 -3.35
N HIS A 102 -2.12 8.86 -4.03
CA HIS A 102 -3.03 9.82 -3.42
C HIS A 102 -4.33 9.15 -3.03
N GLY A 103 -5.01 9.73 -2.04
CA GLY A 103 -6.33 9.30 -1.62
C GLY A 103 -7.24 10.50 -1.39
N ASP A 104 -8.53 10.27 -1.61
CA ASP A 104 -9.60 11.19 -1.18
C ASP A 104 -10.26 10.66 0.08
N GLY A 105 -10.96 11.53 0.79
CA GLY A 105 -11.79 11.16 1.93
C GLY A 105 -12.34 12.37 2.66
N PRO A 106 -12.93 12.15 3.85
CA PRO A 106 -13.55 13.20 4.63
C PRO A 106 -12.57 14.33 4.95
N SER A 107 -12.99 15.57 4.68
CA SER A 107 -12.26 16.80 4.97
C SER A 107 -13.03 17.70 5.92
N THR A 108 -12.43 18.83 6.32
CA THR A 108 -13.12 19.85 7.13
C THR A 108 -14.31 20.46 6.41
N TYR A 109 -14.31 20.49 5.07
CA TYR A 109 -15.32 21.14 4.24
C TYR A 109 -16.32 20.17 3.60
N ASP A 110 -15.96 18.89 3.49
CA ASP A 110 -16.84 17.82 3.03
C ASP A 110 -16.56 16.55 3.84
N LYS A 111 -17.43 16.30 4.83
CA LYS A 111 -17.28 15.16 5.76
C LYS A 111 -17.86 13.87 5.19
N ASP A 112 -18.62 13.95 4.10
CA ASP A 112 -19.35 12.82 3.53
C ASP A 112 -18.61 12.23 2.31
N THR A 113 -17.51 12.85 1.87
CA THR A 113 -16.64 12.29 0.82
C THR A 113 -16.13 10.91 1.25
N PRO A 114 -16.43 9.83 0.51
CA PRO A 114 -15.95 8.50 0.83
C PRO A 114 -14.44 8.39 0.59
N CYS A 115 -13.78 7.57 1.39
CA CYS A 115 -12.36 7.27 1.17
C CYS A 115 -12.16 6.55 -0.17
N SER A 116 -11.16 6.97 -0.94
CA SER A 116 -10.84 6.34 -2.23
C SER A 116 -9.35 6.41 -2.55
N LEU A 117 -8.87 5.53 -3.42
CA LEU A 117 -7.55 5.64 -4.05
C LEU A 117 -7.71 6.42 -5.35
N ARG A 118 -6.99 7.54 -5.46
CA ARG A 118 -6.99 8.31 -6.71
C ARG A 118 -6.20 7.58 -7.78
N ASP A 119 -6.71 7.62 -8.99
CA ASP A 119 -5.95 7.34 -10.19
C ASP A 119 -5.92 8.56 -11.13
N PHE A 120 -4.83 8.72 -11.87
CA PHE A 120 -4.60 9.89 -12.72
C PHE A 120 -5.37 9.85 -14.04
N ALA A 121 -5.88 8.69 -14.45
CA ALA A 121 -6.26 8.45 -15.84
C ALA A 121 -7.76 8.23 -16.06
N VAL A 122 -8.50 7.77 -15.05
CA VAL A 122 -9.86 7.24 -15.21
C VAL A 122 -10.69 7.50 -13.95
N TYR A 123 -11.76 8.25 -14.12
CA TYR A 123 -12.87 8.23 -13.17
C TYR A 123 -13.75 7.00 -13.48
N PRO A 124 -14.24 6.25 -12.47
CA PRO A 124 -14.20 6.54 -11.03
C PRO A 124 -12.95 5.99 -10.30
N PRO A 125 -12.55 6.60 -9.16
CA PRO A 125 -11.47 6.11 -8.30
C PRO A 125 -11.82 4.78 -7.63
N VAL A 126 -10.83 4.10 -7.05
CA VAL A 126 -11.08 2.87 -6.27
C VAL A 126 -11.68 3.25 -4.93
N THR A 127 -12.91 2.82 -4.67
CA THR A 127 -13.60 3.07 -3.40
C THR A 127 -13.31 2.00 -2.36
N VAL A 128 -13.69 2.25 -1.09
CA VAL A 128 -13.68 1.21 -0.05
C VAL A 128 -14.55 0.02 -0.46
N ASP A 129 -15.77 0.27 -0.93
CA ASP A 129 -16.73 -0.76 -1.35
C ASP A 129 -16.17 -1.67 -2.46
N ASP A 130 -15.41 -1.10 -3.41
CA ASP A 130 -14.76 -1.88 -4.46
C ASP A 130 -13.80 -2.92 -3.89
N ILE A 131 -12.99 -2.53 -2.90
CA ILE A 131 -12.06 -3.44 -2.22
C ILE A 131 -12.82 -4.44 -1.35
N GLU A 132 -13.88 -4.02 -0.66
CA GLU A 132 -14.72 -4.92 0.15
C GLU A 132 -15.31 -6.04 -0.71
N VAL A 133 -15.97 -5.68 -1.83
CA VAL A 133 -16.59 -6.65 -2.74
C VAL A 133 -15.53 -7.58 -3.34
N ALA A 134 -14.39 -7.04 -3.77
CA ALA A 134 -13.33 -7.84 -4.39
C ALA A 134 -12.69 -8.83 -3.40
N LEU A 135 -12.47 -8.43 -2.14
CA LEU A 135 -11.91 -9.32 -1.12
C LEU A 135 -12.91 -10.40 -0.69
N ALA A 136 -14.19 -10.06 -0.57
CA ALA A 136 -15.23 -11.01 -0.16
C ALA A 136 -15.43 -12.17 -1.16
N ASP A 137 -15.04 -11.99 -2.43
CA ASP A 137 -15.13 -13.03 -3.46
C ASP A 137 -13.93 -14.00 -3.48
N LEU A 138 -12.89 -13.75 -2.68
CA LEU A 138 -11.74 -14.64 -2.57
C LEU A 138 -12.07 -15.89 -1.74
N PRO A 139 -11.45 -17.05 -2.02
CA PRO A 139 -11.53 -18.20 -1.12
C PRO A 139 -10.91 -17.86 0.23
N ARG A 140 -11.16 -18.66 1.27
CA ARG A 140 -10.45 -18.48 2.55
C ARG A 140 -8.96 -18.83 2.40
N PHE A 141 -8.08 -18.05 3.01
CA PHE A 141 -6.62 -18.25 3.04
C PHE A 141 -6.05 -17.92 4.42
N ALA A 142 -4.75 -18.08 4.64
CA ALA A 142 -4.18 -17.99 5.98
C ALA A 142 -4.05 -16.54 6.47
N GLN A 143 -3.53 -15.64 5.64
CA GLN A 143 -3.21 -14.28 6.10
C GLN A 143 -3.40 -13.21 5.03
N LEU A 144 -4.11 -12.14 5.40
CA LEU A 144 -4.14 -10.88 4.66
C LEU A 144 -3.27 -9.84 5.39
N VAL A 145 -2.36 -9.20 4.66
CA VAL A 145 -1.60 -8.04 5.11
C VAL A 145 -1.92 -6.87 4.20
N THR A 146 -2.41 -5.77 4.75
CA THR A 146 -2.67 -4.55 4.00
C THR A 146 -1.79 -3.43 4.53
N ILE A 147 -1.10 -2.73 3.63
CA ILE A 147 -0.37 -1.50 3.91
C ILE A 147 -0.84 -0.42 2.95
N MET A 148 -1.37 0.67 3.50
CA MET A 148 -1.95 1.76 2.72
C MET A 148 -1.28 3.08 3.11
N THR A 149 -0.60 3.72 2.16
CA THR A 149 0.28 4.86 2.45
C THR A 149 -0.26 6.21 1.97
N GLN A 150 -1.44 6.22 1.35
CA GLN A 150 -2.12 7.43 0.89
C GLN A 150 -2.90 8.16 2.00
N CYS A 151 -3.32 9.40 1.73
CA CYS A 151 -4.24 10.16 2.56
C CYS A 151 -5.55 9.39 2.79
N HIS A 152 -6.16 9.57 3.95
CA HIS A 152 -7.41 8.93 4.35
C HIS A 152 -7.36 7.39 4.39
N SER A 153 -6.16 6.80 4.38
CA SER A 153 -5.96 5.34 4.36
C SER A 153 -6.64 4.62 5.51
N GLY A 154 -6.78 5.26 6.68
CA GLY A 154 -7.49 4.70 7.83
C GLY A 154 -8.97 4.39 7.58
N GLY A 155 -9.61 5.06 6.61
CA GLY A 155 -11.02 4.82 6.27
C GLY A 155 -11.28 3.44 5.64
N PHE A 156 -10.26 2.81 5.06
CA PHE A 156 -10.36 1.48 4.45
C PHE A 156 -10.36 0.35 5.49
N ILE A 157 -9.86 0.59 6.70
CA ILE A 157 -9.61 -0.46 7.71
C ILE A 157 -10.89 -1.21 8.05
N SER A 158 -11.99 -0.49 8.31
CA SER A 158 -13.23 -1.13 8.76
C SER A 158 -13.83 -2.03 7.68
N GLY A 159 -13.76 -1.59 6.43
CA GLY A 159 -14.27 -2.34 5.29
C GLY A 159 -13.48 -3.60 5.01
N ILE A 160 -12.17 -3.45 4.85
CA ILE A 160 -11.26 -4.58 4.62
C ILE A 160 -11.38 -5.61 5.75
N SER A 161 -11.47 -5.16 7.00
CA SER A 161 -11.64 -6.05 8.15
C SER A 161 -12.93 -6.88 8.08
N ARG A 162 -14.04 -6.31 7.60
CA ARG A 162 -15.32 -7.04 7.48
C ARG A 162 -15.30 -8.02 6.31
N ALA A 163 -14.68 -7.63 5.21
CA ALA A 163 -14.70 -8.38 3.95
C ALA A 163 -13.65 -9.49 3.88
N SER A 164 -12.55 -9.40 4.64
CA SER A 164 -11.42 -10.34 4.56
C SER A 164 -11.85 -11.78 4.88
N PRO A 165 -11.65 -12.75 3.96
CA PRO A 165 -11.89 -14.16 4.23
C PRO A 165 -10.67 -14.86 4.85
N ALA A 166 -9.60 -14.12 5.17
CA ALA A 166 -8.37 -14.66 5.73
C ALA A 166 -8.57 -15.16 7.17
N ASP A 167 -7.82 -16.17 7.58
CA ASP A 167 -7.75 -16.65 8.97
C ASP A 167 -6.96 -15.68 9.88
N SER A 168 -6.32 -14.65 9.35
CA SER A 168 -5.69 -13.57 10.11
C SER A 168 -5.55 -12.33 9.24
N THR A 169 -5.95 -11.17 9.73
CA THR A 169 -5.88 -9.92 8.96
C THR A 169 -5.06 -8.86 9.70
N TYR A 170 -4.07 -8.27 9.01
CA TYR A 170 -3.21 -7.20 9.51
C TYR A 170 -3.40 -5.95 8.66
N LEU A 171 -3.90 -4.88 9.25
CA LEU A 171 -4.21 -3.63 8.56
C LEU A 171 -3.30 -2.52 9.05
N CYS A 172 -2.54 -1.92 8.13
CA CYS A 172 -1.61 -0.83 8.37
C CYS A 172 -2.01 0.37 7.51
N ALA A 173 -2.26 1.51 8.13
CA ALA A 173 -2.60 2.76 7.43
C ALA A 173 -1.67 3.88 7.89
N ALA A 174 -1.22 4.71 6.95
CA ALA A 174 -0.34 5.84 7.24
C ALA A 174 -1.02 6.94 8.07
N CYS A 175 -2.34 7.08 7.97
CA CYS A 175 -3.08 8.13 8.68
C CYS A 175 -4.51 7.68 9.04
N PRO A 176 -5.20 8.39 9.95
CA PRO A 176 -6.62 8.19 10.21
C PRO A 176 -7.51 8.49 8.98
N GLU A 177 -8.78 8.09 9.03
CA GLU A 177 -9.78 8.36 8.00
C GLU A 177 -9.90 9.84 7.62
N SER A 178 -9.91 10.74 8.60
CA SER A 178 -9.97 12.19 8.37
C SER A 178 -8.59 12.85 8.25
N GLY A 179 -7.55 12.05 8.00
CA GLY A 179 -6.14 12.46 8.03
C GLY A 179 -5.52 12.47 6.64
N GLU A 180 -4.48 13.28 6.50
CA GLU A 180 -3.58 13.24 5.34
C GLU A 180 -2.32 12.47 5.73
N SER A 181 -1.75 11.74 4.77
CA SER A 181 -0.46 11.09 4.93
C SER A 181 0.65 12.07 4.52
N ILE A 182 1.81 11.93 5.14
CA ILE A 182 2.97 12.76 4.82
C ILE A 182 3.69 12.24 3.57
N ALA A 183 4.25 13.17 2.80
CA ALA A 183 5.15 12.88 1.69
C ALA A 183 6.53 13.49 1.93
N SER A 184 7.57 12.81 1.44
CA SER A 184 8.88 13.40 1.18
C SER A 184 9.15 13.44 -0.34
N GLU A 185 10.31 13.97 -0.72
CA GLU A 185 10.74 14.02 -2.13
C GLU A 185 10.82 12.62 -2.73
N ASP A 186 11.46 11.69 -2.01
CA ASP A 186 11.80 10.38 -2.53
C ASP A 186 10.83 9.26 -2.10
N TYR A 187 10.08 9.42 -1.01
CA TYR A 187 9.24 8.34 -0.46
C TYR A 187 8.03 8.88 0.33
N ASN A 188 7.07 8.03 0.67
CA ASN A 188 6.14 8.32 1.78
C ASN A 188 6.77 7.75 3.08
N PRO A 189 6.99 8.56 4.12
CA PRO A 189 7.78 8.12 5.28
C PRO A 189 7.24 6.86 5.98
N PHE A 190 5.93 6.78 6.22
CA PHE A 190 5.32 5.58 6.81
C PHE A 190 5.61 4.31 5.99
N GLY A 191 5.39 4.37 4.67
CA GLY A 191 5.65 3.25 3.77
C GLY A 191 7.11 2.85 3.77
N PHE A 192 8.01 3.84 3.66
CA PHE A 192 9.45 3.63 3.72
C PHE A 192 9.87 2.92 5.02
N HIS A 193 9.45 3.42 6.18
CA HIS A 193 9.85 2.83 7.46
C HIS A 193 9.28 1.43 7.67
N TRP A 194 8.05 1.17 7.22
CA TRP A 194 7.47 -0.17 7.29
C TRP A 194 8.27 -1.18 6.45
N ILE A 195 8.63 -0.80 5.21
CA ILE A 195 9.43 -1.65 4.31
C ILE A 195 10.85 -1.81 4.89
N ALA A 196 11.44 -0.74 5.40
CA ALA A 196 12.76 -0.74 6.03
C ALA A 196 12.84 -1.67 7.26
N ALA A 197 11.77 -1.83 8.02
CA ALA A 197 11.72 -2.79 9.11
C ALA A 197 11.91 -4.23 8.63
N TRP A 198 11.29 -4.61 7.51
CA TRP A 198 11.54 -5.91 6.87
C TRP A 198 12.93 -5.97 6.25
N HIS A 199 13.32 -4.94 5.52
CA HIS A 199 14.53 -4.96 4.71
C HIS A 199 15.81 -4.91 5.55
N HIS A 200 15.87 -4.02 6.54
CA HIS A 200 17.09 -3.78 7.33
C HIS A 200 17.03 -4.47 8.69
N LEU A 201 15.88 -4.39 9.38
CA LEU A 201 15.75 -4.93 10.73
C LEU A 201 15.31 -6.40 10.77
N LYS A 202 14.92 -6.96 9.62
CA LYS A 202 14.51 -8.36 9.45
C LYS A 202 13.45 -8.79 10.46
N VAL A 203 12.49 -7.89 10.73
CA VAL A 203 11.33 -8.16 11.60
C VAL A 203 10.60 -9.42 11.15
N LYS A 204 9.84 -10.03 12.07
CA LYS A 204 9.21 -11.34 11.83
C LYS A 204 7.71 -11.25 11.58
N THR A 205 7.10 -10.11 11.89
CA THR A 205 5.65 -9.95 11.78
C THR A 205 5.28 -8.58 11.19
N PRO A 206 4.13 -8.47 10.50
CA PRO A 206 3.60 -7.18 10.04
C PRO A 206 3.40 -6.18 11.19
N ARG A 207 3.05 -6.67 12.39
CA ARG A 207 2.89 -5.85 13.60
C ARG A 207 4.19 -5.15 14.00
N GLN A 208 5.31 -5.88 14.03
CA GLN A 208 6.62 -5.28 14.35
C GLN A 208 7.05 -4.24 13.32
N ALA A 209 6.78 -4.49 12.03
CA ALA A 209 7.06 -3.53 10.96
C ALA A 209 6.26 -2.24 11.14
N MET A 210 4.99 -2.37 11.51
CA MET A 210 4.12 -1.23 11.79
C MET A 210 4.54 -0.49 13.07
N GLU A 211 4.83 -1.17 14.18
CA GLU A 211 5.28 -0.52 15.42
C GLU A 211 6.55 0.32 15.18
N TYR A 212 7.47 -0.19 14.35
CA TYR A 212 8.64 0.57 13.91
C TYR A 212 8.27 1.77 13.04
N ALA A 213 7.41 1.58 12.04
CA ALA A 213 6.96 2.63 11.15
C ALA A 213 6.23 3.75 11.90
N GLU A 214 5.38 3.39 12.87
CA GLU A 214 4.64 4.36 13.68
C GLU A 214 5.57 5.25 14.49
N HIS A 215 6.53 4.62 15.17
CA HIS A 215 7.53 5.35 15.96
C HIS A 215 8.35 6.29 15.09
N ARG A 216 8.82 5.84 13.93
CA ARG A 216 9.66 6.66 13.03
C ARG A 216 8.89 7.73 12.29
N ASN A 217 7.70 7.42 11.79
CA ASN A 217 6.85 8.38 11.09
C ASN A 217 6.52 9.56 12.02
N TYR A 218 6.20 9.30 13.29
CA TYR A 218 6.00 10.37 14.30
C TYR A 218 7.19 11.34 14.39
N HIS A 219 8.43 10.84 14.33
CA HIS A 219 9.61 11.70 14.38
C HIS A 219 9.74 12.55 13.11
N ASP A 220 9.41 11.99 11.94
CA ASP A 220 9.43 12.73 10.68
C ASP A 220 8.33 13.81 10.63
N GLU A 221 7.14 13.54 11.19
CA GLU A 221 6.07 14.55 11.27
C GLU A 221 6.50 15.76 12.11
N GLN A 222 7.16 15.53 13.25
CA GLN A 222 7.67 16.59 14.11
C GLN A 222 8.73 17.46 13.43
N LEU A 223 9.54 16.87 12.55
CA LEU A 223 10.59 17.59 11.82
C LEU A 223 10.02 18.42 10.66
N GLN A 224 8.97 17.93 9.98
CA GLN A 224 8.34 18.67 8.88
C GLN A 224 7.33 19.72 9.36
N TYR A 225 6.62 19.46 10.46
CA TYR A 225 5.58 20.32 10.98
C TYR A 225 5.88 20.62 12.44
N HIS A 226 6.49 21.79 12.70
CA HIS A 226 6.84 22.25 14.05
C HIS A 226 5.65 22.31 15.03
N GLU A 227 4.41 22.20 14.55
CA GLU A 227 3.20 22.13 15.37
C GLU A 227 2.12 21.28 14.70
N PHE A 228 1.99 19.99 15.03
CA PHE A 228 0.70 19.29 14.97
C PHE A 228 0.59 18.22 16.05
N HIS A 229 -0.55 18.23 16.75
CA HIS A 229 -0.90 17.28 17.80
C HIS A 229 -1.41 15.95 17.22
N ASN A 230 -0.86 14.85 17.72
CA ASN A 230 -1.36 13.46 17.71
C ASN A 230 -2.43 13.09 16.67
N LYS A 231 -2.00 12.46 15.57
CA LYS A 231 -2.88 11.65 14.71
C LYS A 231 -2.37 10.20 14.73
N SER A 232 -2.86 9.41 15.67
CA SER A 232 -2.45 8.01 15.85
C SER A 232 -2.77 7.17 14.61
N MET A 233 -1.75 6.50 14.08
CA MET A 233 -1.89 5.33 13.21
C MET A 233 -2.62 4.20 13.97
N ARG A 234 -3.35 3.35 13.24
CA ARG A 234 -4.13 2.26 13.84
C ARG A 234 -3.69 0.93 13.26
N THR A 235 -3.17 0.06 14.13
CA THR A 235 -3.26 -1.38 13.91
C THR A 235 -4.67 -1.82 14.20
N VAL A 236 -5.21 -2.68 13.36
CA VAL A 236 -6.17 -3.66 13.85
C VAL A 236 -5.77 -5.04 13.35
N SER A 237 -5.55 -5.94 14.31
CA SER A 237 -5.37 -7.36 14.06
C SER A 237 -6.65 -8.06 14.49
N PHE A 238 -7.29 -8.74 13.55
CA PHE A 238 -8.48 -9.54 13.80
C PHE A 238 -8.21 -11.02 13.56
N LYS A 239 -9.05 -11.82 14.22
CA LYS A 239 -8.99 -13.28 14.42
C LYS A 239 -8.60 -14.09 13.21
#